data_AF-A0A1H1SP32-F1
#
_entry.id   AF-A0A1H1SP32-F1
#
_cell.length_a   1.000
_cell.length_b   1.000
_cell.length_c   1.000
_cell.angle_alpha   90.00
_cell.angle_beta   90.00
_cell.angle_gamma   90.00
#
_symmetry.space_group_name_H-M   'P 1'
#
loop_
_entity.id
_entity.type
_entity.pdbx_description
1 polymer ?
#
loop_
_entity_poly.entity_id
_entity_poly.type
_entity_poly.pdbx_seq_one_letter_code
_entity_poly.pdbx_strand_id
1 'polypeptide(L)'
;MNPRKLILGFYGALFVGVTLWAVTFFVQMHRDITALRAQETINQRRLAEAEARLSAQEKYLEQLRHDPVLVEQLIRQKLGYVKNQEFVFRFEEEKK
;
A
#
# COMPACT_ATOMS: atom_id res chain seq x y z
N MET A 1 -43.96 19.95 46.82
CA MET A 1 -42.59 19.67 46.33
C MET A 1 -41.96 20.97 45.88
N ASN A 2 -40.76 21.33 46.36
CA ASN A 2 -40.16 22.64 46.07
C ASN A 2 -39.61 22.65 44.62
N PRO A 3 -40.14 23.49 43.71
CA PRO A 3 -39.78 23.47 42.29
C PRO A 3 -38.28 23.72 42.06
N ARG A 4 -37.66 24.54 42.91
CA ARG A 4 -36.22 24.80 42.92
C ARG A 4 -35.37 23.53 43.09
N LYS A 5 -35.77 22.60 43.97
CA LYS A 5 -35.05 21.34 44.17
C LYS A 5 -35.17 20.41 42.96
N LEU A 6 -36.31 20.47 42.27
CA LEU A 6 -36.60 19.65 41.09
C LEU A 6 -35.77 20.11 39.87
N ILE A 7 -35.66 21.42 39.67
CA ILE A 7 -34.81 22.02 38.62
C ILE A 7 -33.33 21.70 38.87
N LEU A 8 -32.85 21.86 40.11
CA LEU A 8 -31.47 21.53 40.48
C LEU A 8 -31.14 20.04 40.27
N GLY A 9 -32.06 19.14 40.65
CA GLY A 9 -31.90 17.71 40.40
C GLY A 9 -31.84 17.36 38.91
N PHE A 10 -32.68 18.01 38.09
CA PHE A 10 -32.68 17.83 36.64
C PHE A 10 -31.36 18.29 35.99
N TYR A 11 -30.87 19.48 36.35
CA TYR A 11 -29.58 19.97 35.85
C TYR A 11 -28.41 19.09 36.30
N GLY A 12 -28.43 18.60 37.55
CA GLY A 12 -27.43 17.67 38.04
C GLY A 12 -27.41 16.37 37.23
N ALA A 13 -28.59 15.79 36.97
CA ALA A 13 -28.72 14.60 36.14
C ALA A 13 -28.24 14.83 34.70
N LEU A 14 -28.59 15.96 34.11
CA LEU A 14 -28.13 16.35 32.77
C LEU A 14 -26.61 16.49 32.72
N PHE A 15 -26.02 17.16 33.70
CA PHE A 15 -24.58 17.38 33.77
C PHE A 15 -23.82 16.06 33.88
N VAL A 16 -24.29 15.14 34.75
CA VAL A 16 -23.72 13.79 34.89
C VAL A 16 -23.86 13.01 33.59
N GLY A 17 -25.02 13.09 32.92
CA GLY A 17 -25.24 12.42 31.63
C GLY A 17 -24.25 12.89 30.55
N VAL A 18 -24.08 14.21 30.41
CA VAL A 18 -23.15 14.79 29.43
C VAL A 18 -21.70 14.46 29.74
N THR A 19 -21.29 14.53 31.01
CA THR A 19 -19.91 14.19 31.40
C THR A 19 -19.59 12.72 31.16
N LEU A 20 -20.49 11.80 31.51
CA LEU A 20 -20.31 10.38 31.23
C LEU A 20 -20.20 10.13 29.72
N TRP A 21 -21.08 10.74 28.92
CA TRP A 21 -21.03 10.63 27.47
C TRP A 21 -19.71 11.16 26.89
N ALA A 22 -19.26 12.34 27.33
CA ALA A 22 -18.00 12.93 26.88
C ALA A 22 -16.78 12.06 27.22
N VAL A 23 -16.74 11.48 28.42
CA VAL A 23 -15.67 10.56 28.84
C VAL A 23 -15.65 9.31 27.96
N THR A 24 -16.81 8.70 27.69
CA THR A 24 -16.87 7.51 26.82
C THR A 24 -16.38 7.81 25.40
N PHE A 25 -16.78 8.95 24.84
CA PHE A 25 -16.37 9.37 23.51
C PHE A 25 -14.85 9.65 23.45
N PHE A 26 -14.31 10.30 24.47
CA PHE A 26 -12.89 10.63 24.54
C PHE A 26 -11.99 9.38 24.58
N VAL A 27 -12.38 8.37 25.36
CA VAL A 27 -11.65 7.10 25.45
C VAL A 27 -11.66 6.36 24.10
N GLN A 28 -12.79 6.37 23.40
CA GLN A 28 -12.90 5.74 22.08
C GLN A 28 -12.04 6.46 21.04
N MET A 29 -12.09 7.79 21.00
CA MET A 29 -11.29 8.61 20.09
C MET A 29 -9.78 8.41 20.28
N HIS A 30 -9.32 8.25 21.52
CA HIS A 30 -7.89 7.98 21.78
C HIS A 30 -7.44 6.63 21.21
N ARG A 31 -8.28 5.60 21.27
CA ARG A 31 -7.98 4.30 20.67
C ARG A 31 -7.85 4.41 19.15
N ASP A 32 -8.76 5.14 18.52
CA ASP A 32 -8.74 5.32 17.06
C ASP A 32 -7.47 6.06 16.61
N ILE A 33 -7.03 7.08 17.35
CA ILE A 33 -5.77 7.80 17.06
C ILE A 33 -4.57 6.85 17.14
N THR A 34 -4.51 5.96 18.14
CA THR A 34 -3.39 5.01 18.25
C THR A 34 -3.39 3.98 17.13
N ALA A 35 -4.58 3.50 16.74
CA ALA A 35 -4.73 2.55 15.63
C ALA A 35 -4.35 3.18 14.28
N LEU A 36 -4.77 4.43 14.04
CA LEU A 36 -4.42 5.18 12.83
C LEU A 36 -2.90 5.41 12.73
N ARG A 37 -2.23 5.80 13.81
CA ARG A 37 -0.76 5.94 13.83
C ARG A 37 -0.05 4.63 13.54
N ALA A 38 -0.52 3.51 14.08
CA ALA A 38 0.05 2.20 13.76
C ALA A 38 -0.09 1.88 12.26
N GLN A 39 -1.25 2.17 11.65
CA GLN A 39 -1.46 2.01 10.22
C GLN A 39 -0.59 2.93 9.36
N GLU A 40 -0.40 4.19 9.77
CA GLU A 40 0.49 5.14 9.08
C GLU A 40 1.91 4.59 8.99
N THR A 41 2.47 4.06 10.09
CA THR A 41 3.83 3.50 10.07
C THR A 41 3.96 2.29 9.14
N ILE A 42 2.94 1.43 9.09
CA ILE A 42 2.90 0.26 8.20
C ILE A 42 2.82 0.73 6.74
N ASN A 43 1.95 1.70 6.45
CA ASN A 43 1.77 2.23 5.10
C ASN A 43 3.03 2.95 4.62
N GLN A 44 3.70 3.73 5.47
CA GLN A 44 4.97 4.39 5.14
C GLN A 44 6.07 3.37 4.80
N ARG A 45 6.17 2.27 5.55
CA ARG A 45 7.11 1.19 5.23
C ARG A 45 6.80 0.54 3.88
N ARG A 46 5.52 0.23 3.64
CA ARG A 46 5.08 -0.33 2.35
C ARG A 46 5.35 0.61 1.19
N LEU A 47 5.15 1.91 1.39
CA LEU A 47 5.45 2.94 0.40
C LEU A 47 6.95 2.96 0.08
N ALA A 48 7.81 2.99 1.09
CA ALA A 48 9.26 2.97 0.91
C ALA A 48 9.75 1.69 0.20
N GLU A 49 9.18 0.52 0.55
CA GLU A 49 9.48 -0.73 -0.16
C GLU A 49 9.03 -0.71 -1.62
N ALA A 50 7.85 -0.14 -1.90
CA ALA A 50 7.33 -0.01 -3.26
C ALA A 50 8.18 0.96 -4.10
N GLU A 51 8.59 2.09 -3.53
CA GLU A 51 9.49 3.06 -4.17
C GLU A 51 10.87 2.45 -4.46
N ALA A 52 11.42 1.67 -3.53
CA ALA A 52 12.66 0.94 -3.76
C ALA A 52 12.54 -0.07 -4.91
N ARG A 53 11.41 -0.79 -5.00
CA ARG A 53 11.15 -1.71 -6.12
C ARG A 53 10.92 -0.96 -7.44
N LEU A 54 10.28 0.20 -7.40
CA LEU A 54 10.04 1.02 -8.58
C LEU A 54 11.36 1.55 -9.14
N SER A 55 12.20 2.15 -8.29
CA SER A 55 13.50 2.67 -8.71
C SER A 55 14.44 1.58 -9.23
N ALA A 56 14.38 0.36 -8.67
CA ALA A 56 15.12 -0.79 -9.20
C ALA A 56 14.64 -1.18 -10.60
N GLN A 57 13.32 -1.19 -10.84
CA GLN A 57 12.74 -1.45 -12.15
C GLN A 57 13.07 -0.35 -13.14
N GLU A 58 13.00 0.92 -12.76
CA GLU A 58 13.34 2.05 -13.61
C GLU A 58 14.80 2.01 -14.06
N LYS A 59 15.74 1.71 -13.16
CA LYS A 59 17.15 1.51 -13.53
C LYS A 59 17.35 0.37 -14.52
N TYR A 60 16.65 -0.75 -14.31
CA TYR A 60 16.68 -1.87 -15.25
C TYR A 60 16.09 -1.49 -16.62
N LEU A 61 15.00 -0.72 -16.61
CA LEU A 61 14.34 -0.23 -17.83
C LEU A 61 15.19 0.82 -18.56
N GLU A 62 15.92 1.65 -17.83
CA GLU A 62 16.87 2.62 -18.38
C GLU A 62 18.08 1.94 -19.02
N GLN A 63 18.63 0.89 -18.38
CA GLN A 63 19.65 0.03 -18.98
C GLN A 63 19.17 -0.65 -20.26
N LEU A 64 17.96 -1.21 -20.26
CA LEU A 64 17.34 -1.80 -21.46
C LEU A 64 17.12 -0.76 -22.57
N ARG A 65 16.78 0.48 -22.21
CA ARG A 65 16.50 1.56 -23.16
C ARG A 65 17.77 2.14 -23.79
N HIS A 66 18.92 2.05 -23.12
CA HIS A 66 20.19 2.53 -23.63
C HIS A 66 21.00 1.48 -24.40
N ASP A 67 20.59 0.20 -24.37
CA ASP A 67 21.24 -0.87 -25.13
C ASP A 67 20.23 -1.64 -26.02
N PRO A 68 19.83 -1.06 -27.17
CA PRO A 68 18.84 -1.66 -28.07
C PRO A 68 19.27 -3.02 -28.64
N VAL A 69 20.58 -3.29 -28.68
CA VAL A 69 21.15 -4.57 -29.14
C VAL A 69 20.81 -5.70 -28.16
N LEU A 70 20.78 -5.41 -26.85
CA LEU A 70 20.47 -6.39 -25.81
C LEU A 70 18.97 -6.74 -25.77
N VAL A 71 18.10 -5.77 -26.04
CA VAL A 71 16.65 -5.96 -26.16
C VAL A 71 16.32 -6.88 -27.33
N GLU A 72 16.97 -6.69 -28.48
CA GLU A 72 16.78 -7.53 -29.66
C GLU A 72 17.25 -8.97 -29.41
N GLN A 73 18.36 -9.17 -28.68
CA GLN A 73 18.84 -10.50 -28.26
C GLN A 73 17.89 -11.19 -27.29
N LEU A 74 17.36 -10.49 -26.29
CA LEU A 74 16.39 -11.03 -25.32
C LEU A 74 15.06 -11.40 -25.97
N ILE A 75 14.56 -10.56 -26.89
CA ILE A 75 13.37 -10.83 -27.69
C ILE A 75 13.61 -12.07 -28.57
N ARG A 76 14.76 -12.15 -29.24
CA ARG A 76 15.15 -13.31 -30.07
C ARG A 76 15.20 -14.61 -29.28
N GLN A 77 15.70 -14.57 -28.05
CA GLN A 77 15.81 -15.75 -27.17
C GLN A 77 14.47 -16.17 -26.54
N LYS A 78 13.64 -15.23 -26.07
CA LYS A 78 12.36 -15.55 -25.41
C LYS A 78 11.18 -15.79 -26.36
N LEU A 79 11.13 -15.06 -27.48
CA LEU A 79 10.02 -15.16 -28.44
C LEU A 79 10.38 -16.05 -29.64
N GLY A 80 11.60 -16.59 -29.71
CA GLY A 80 12.09 -17.32 -30.87
C GLY A 80 12.04 -16.47 -32.15
N TYR A 81 12.16 -15.14 -32.00
CA TYR A 81 11.93 -14.19 -33.07
C TYR A 81 13.13 -14.18 -34.02
N VAL A 82 12.93 -14.58 -35.27
CA VAL A 82 13.95 -14.58 -36.31
C VAL A 82 13.65 -13.41 -37.25
N LYS A 83 14.65 -12.58 -37.52
CA LYS A 83 14.50 -11.49 -38.51
C LYS A 83 14.15 -12.11 -39.86
N ASN A 84 13.33 -11.43 -40.67
CA ASN A 84 12.69 -11.95 -41.90
C ASN A 84 13.67 -12.46 -43.00
N GLN A 85 14.98 -12.50 -42.75
CA GLN A 85 16.05 -12.95 -43.67
C GLN A 85 17.10 -13.85 -43.00
N GLU A 86 16.88 -14.35 -41.77
CA GLU A 86 17.79 -15.27 -41.11
C GLU A 86 17.20 -16.68 -41.02
N PHE A 87 18.03 -17.71 -41.23
CA PHE A 87 17.64 -19.11 -41.15
C PHE A 87 18.06 -19.68 -39.78
N VAL A 88 17.09 -20.16 -38.99
CA VAL A 88 17.37 -20.87 -37.74
C VAL A 88 17.39 -22.37 -38.01
N PHE A 89 18.57 -22.97 -37.94
CA PHE A 89 18.74 -24.42 -37.97
C PHE A 89 18.48 -24.98 -36.56
N ARG A 90 17.34 -25.65 -36.37
CA ARG A 90 17.14 -26.56 -35.22
C ARG A 90 17.58 -27.95 -35.67
N PHE A 91 18.67 -28.43 -35.10
CA PHE A 91 19.07 -29.83 -35.26
C PHE A 91 18.27 -30.65 -34.25
N GLU A 92 17.50 -31.63 -34.72
CA GLU A 92 16.92 -32.63 -33.84
C GLU A 92 18.08 -33.43 -33.23
N GLU A 93 18.14 -33.48 -31.90
CA GLU A 93 19.03 -34.42 -31.22
C GLU A 93 18.57 -35.84 -31.60
N GLU A 94 19.42 -36.55 -32.35
CA GLU A 94 19.27 -37.98 -32.55
C GLU A 94 19.14 -38.64 -31.18
N LYS A 95 17.93 -39.10 -30.85
CA LYS A 95 17.70 -40.00 -29.72
C LYS A 95 18.53 -41.26 -29.95
N LYS A 96 19.67 -41.35 -29.25
CA LYS A 96 20.37 -42.61 -29.01
C LYS A 96 19.68 -43.41 -27.91
#